data_AF-A0A252EKP7-F1
#
_entry.id   AF-A0A252EKP7-F1
#
_cell.length_a   1.000
_cell.length_b   1.000
_cell.length_c   1.000
_cell.angle_alpha   90.00
_cell.angle_beta   90.00
_cell.angle_gamma   90.00
#
_symmetry.space_group_name_H-M   'P 1'
#
loop_
_entity.id
_entity.type
_entity.pdbx_description
1 polymer ?
#
loop_
_entity_poly.entity_id
_entity_poly.type
_entity_poly.pdbx_seq_one_letter_code
_entity_poly.pdbx_strand_id
1 'polypeptide(L)' 'MSKHPTALCANQAVTLGGIQNALMMLMGEIYEHMDEGHDPAPTHNDCAAWGDGLSWLIKSIGRVRDELREVQS' A
#
# COMPACT_ATOMS: atom_id res chain seq x y z
N MET A 1 -12.33 5.45 28.08
CA MET A 1 -12.29 5.36 26.60
C MET A 1 -11.45 6.52 26.08
N SER A 2 -10.37 6.23 25.36
CA SER A 2 -9.50 7.23 24.74
C SER A 2 -10.32 8.08 23.75
N LYS A 3 -10.46 9.38 24.02
CA LYS A 3 -11.09 10.33 23.10
C LYS A 3 -10.07 10.67 22.02
N HIS A 4 -9.77 9.73 21.12
CA HIS A 4 -9.08 10.12 19.90
C HIS A 4 -10.01 11.06 19.13
N PRO A 5 -9.56 12.28 18.78
CA PRO A 5 -10.43 13.23 18.09
C PRO A 5 -10.86 12.59 16.77
N THR A 6 -12.15 12.48 16.51
CA THR A 6 -12.70 11.94 15.25
C THR A 6 -12.06 12.59 14.01
N ALA A 7 -11.70 13.87 14.12
CA ALA A 7 -10.96 14.62 13.10
C ALA A 7 -9.51 14.10 12.87
N LEU A 8 -8.84 13.62 13.92
CA LEU A 8 -7.52 12.99 13.81
C LEU A 8 -7.60 11.66 13.06
N CYS A 9 -8.59 10.82 13.37
CA CYS A 9 -8.83 9.56 12.67
C CYS A 9 -9.16 9.78 11.19
N ALA A 10 -9.96 10.81 10.87
CA ALA A 10 -10.27 11.20 9.50
C ALA A 10 -9.03 11.63 8.71
N ASN A 11 -8.19 12.49 9.29
CA ASN A 11 -6.93 12.90 8.66
C ASN A 11 -5.98 11.72 8.44
N GLN A 12 -5.86 10.83 9.43
CA GLN A 12 -5.04 9.63 9.31
C GLN A 12 -5.53 8.70 8.19
N ALA A 13 -6.85 8.49 8.06
CA ALA A 13 -7.41 7.70 6.97
C ALA A 13 -7.11 8.31 5.59
N VAL A 14 -7.15 9.64 5.45
CA VAL A 14 -6.76 10.32 4.20
C VAL A 14 -5.28 10.09 3.90
N THR A 15 -4.40 10.26 4.89
CA THR A 15 -2.96 10.01 4.73
C THR A 15 -2.66 8.57 4.33
N LEU A 16 -3.29 7.60 5.00
CA LEU A 16 -3.14 6.18 4.65
C LEU A 16 -3.64 5.86 3.25
N GLY A 17 -4.72 6.52 2.79
CA GLY A 17 -5.17 6.43 1.40
C GLY A 17 -4.12 6.95 0.41
N GLY A 18 -3.47 8.08 0.72
CA GLY A 18 -2.37 8.62 -0.09
C GLY A 18 -1.17 7.66 -0.16
N ILE A 19 -0.78 7.08 0.97
CA ILE A 19 0.31 6.09 1.04
C ILE A 19 -0.04 4.84 0.23
N GLN A 20 -1.26 4.32 0.39
CA GLN A 20 -1.73 3.15 -0.36
C GLN A 20 -1.66 3.38 -1.87
N ASN A 21 -2.08 4.57 -2.34
CA ASN A 21 -2.01 4.93 -3.76
C ASN A 21 -0.57 5.02 -4.26
N ALA A 22 0.34 5.63 -3.48
CA ALA A 22 1.76 5.69 -3.83
C ALA A 22 2.39 4.30 -3.97
N LEU A 23 2.06 3.38 -3.06
CA LEU A 23 2.54 2.00 -3.11
C LEU A 23 1.98 1.22 -4.31
N MET A 24 0.73 1.46 -4.70
CA MET A 24 0.15 0.86 -5.91
C MET A 24 0.86 1.35 -7.18
N MET A 25 1.22 2.63 -7.25
CA MET A 25 2.01 3.17 -8.37
C MET A 25 3.41 2.55 -8.42
N LEU A 26 4.11 2.48 -7.29
CA LEU A 26 5.42 1.83 -7.20
C LEU A 26 5.37 0.36 -7.64
N MET A 27 4.32 -0.37 -7.24
CA MET A 27 4.13 -1.75 -7.64
C MET A 27 3.89 -1.88 -9.17
N GLY A 28 3.18 -0.92 -9.77
CA GLY A 28 3.02 -0.84 -11.23
C GLY A 28 4.35 -0.68 -11.96
N GLU A 29 5.18 0.27 -11.54
CA GLU A 29 6.52 0.51 -12.11
C GLU A 29 7.41 -0.74 -12.03
N ILE A 30 7.40 -1.44 -10.88
CA ILE A 30 8.17 -2.68 -10.71
C ILE A 30 7.75 -3.75 -11.71
N TYR A 31 6.44 -3.92 -11.94
CA TYR A 31 5.93 -4.91 -12.90
C TYR A 31 6.16 -4.51 -14.36
N GLU A 32 6.03 -3.23 -14.69
CA GLU A 32 6.33 -2.72 -16.04
C GLU A 32 7.79 -2.97 -16.41
N HIS A 33 8.72 -2.70 -15.50
CA HIS A 33 10.15 -2.99 -15.71
C HIS A 33 10.47 -4.49 -15.78
N MET A 34 9.68 -5.37 -15.14
CA MET A 34 9.84 -6.82 -15.28
C MET A 34 9.44 -7.34 -16.67
N ASP A 35 8.47 -6.71 -17.33
CA ASP A 35 7.92 -7.18 -18.61
C ASP A 35 8.77 -6.73 -19.82
N GLU A 36 9.73 -5.82 -19.62
CA GLU A 36 10.67 -5.35 -20.66
C GLU A 36 11.65 -6.43 -21.16
N GLY A 37 11.57 -7.67 -20.64
CA GLY A 37 12.06 -8.89 -21.29
C GLY A 37 13.59 -9.06 -21.36
N HIS A 38 14.36 -8.13 -20.81
CA HIS A 38 15.83 -8.13 -20.85
C HIS A 38 16.52 -8.31 -19.50
N ASP A 39 15.76 -8.45 -18.41
CA ASP A 39 16.32 -8.53 -17.07
C ASP A 39 16.76 -9.96 -16.68
N PRO A 40 17.90 -10.12 -15.97
CA PRO A 40 18.40 -11.43 -15.60
C PRO A 40 17.48 -12.09 -14.57
N ALA A 41 17.32 -13.42 -14.66
CA ALA A 41 16.45 -14.25 -13.80
C ALA A 41 16.51 -13.97 -12.28
N PRO A 42 17.67 -13.69 -11.63
CA PRO A 42 17.69 -13.30 -10.22
C PRO A 42 16.92 -11.99 -9.93
N THR A 43 17.00 -10.98 -10.81
CA THR A 43 16.25 -9.72 -10.68
C THR A 43 14.74 -9.96 -10.77
N HIS A 44 14.30 -10.89 -11.63
CA HIS A 44 12.88 -11.24 -11.76
C HIS A 44 12.31 -11.88 -10.48
N ASN A 45 13.05 -12.79 -9.85
CA ASN A 45 12.66 -13.39 -8.57
C ASN A 45 12.63 -12.36 -7.44
N ASP A 46 13.59 -11.43 -7.41
CA ASP A 46 13.61 -10.34 -6.45
C ASP A 46 12.39 -9.44 -6.65
N CYS A 47 12.10 -9.02 -7.88
CA CYS A 47 10.93 -8.18 -8.18
C CYS A 47 9.60 -8.88 -7.87
N ALA A 48 9.48 -10.19 -8.09
CA ALA A 48 8.31 -10.97 -7.68
C ALA A 48 8.13 -10.96 -6.15
N ALA A 49 9.21 -11.16 -5.39
CA ALA A 49 9.17 -11.08 -3.92
C ALA A 49 8.83 -9.67 -3.42
N TRP A 50 9.33 -8.63 -4.10
CA TRP A 50 8.94 -7.24 -3.84
C TRP A 50 7.47 -6.99 -4.12
N GLY A 51 6.93 -7.53 -5.22
CA GLY A 51 5.51 -7.45 -5.58
C GLY A 51 4.59 -8.09 -4.54
N ASP A 52 4.96 -9.25 -4.01
CA ASP A 52 4.23 -9.93 -2.93
C ASP A 52 4.27 -9.11 -1.62
N GLY A 53 5.45 -8.60 -1.25
CA GLY A 53 5.61 -7.76 -0.07
C GLY A 53 4.80 -6.46 -0.15
N LEU A 54 4.85 -5.78 -1.30
CA LEU A 54 4.07 -4.57 -1.57
C LEU A 54 2.56 -4.85 -1.56
N SER A 55 2.13 -5.95 -2.19
CA SER A 55 0.73 -6.38 -2.16
C SER A 55 0.21 -6.61 -0.74
N TRP A 56 1.00 -7.26 0.12
CA TRP A 56 0.65 -7.45 1.53
C TRP A 56 0.55 -6.12 2.28
N LEU A 57 1.49 -5.20 2.05
CA LEU A 57 1.53 -3.89 2.71
C LEU A 57 0.35 -3.01 2.29
N ILE A 58 0.05 -2.94 0.99
CA ILE A 58 -1.09 -2.20 0.42
C ILE A 58 -2.40 -2.67 1.06
N LYS A 59 -2.61 -3.99 1.17
CA LYS A 59 -3.81 -4.56 1.81
C LYS A 59 -3.88 -4.22 3.30
N SER A 60 -2.76 -4.29 4.01
CA SER A 60 -2.69 -4.00 5.44
C SER A 60 -3.00 -2.54 5.75
N ILE A 61 -2.45 -1.60 4.96
CA ILE A 61 -2.76 -0.16 5.05
C ILE A 61 -4.24 0.10 4.75
N GLY A 62 -4.80 -0.56 3.72
CA GLY A 62 -6.21 -0.47 3.38
C GLY A 62 -7.12 -0.86 4.55
N ARG A 63 -6.82 -1.95 5.25
CA ARG A 63 -7.59 -2.39 6.43
C ARG A 63 -7.57 -1.35 7.55
N VAL A 64 -6.39 -0.84 7.93
CA VAL A 64 -6.27 0.18 8.98
C VAL A 64 -7.00 1.47 8.58
N ARG A 65 -6.88 1.88 7.32
CA ARG A 65 -7.61 3.04 6.78
C ARG A 65 -9.13 2.86 6.92
N ASP A 66 -9.64 1.68 6.59
CA ASP A 66 -11.07 1.40 6.60
C ASP A 66 -11.60 1.32 8.04
N GLU A 67 -10.86 0.70 8.97
CA GLU A 67 -11.17 0.73 10.41
C GLU A 67 -11.24 2.17 10.95
N LEU A 68 -10.29 3.04 10.56
CA LEU A 68 -10.30 4.46 10.96
C LEU A 68 -11.48 5.25 10.39
N ARG A 69 -12.10 4.78 9.30
CA ARG A 69 -13.34 5.36 8.75
C ARG A 69 -14.57 4.84 9.49
N GLU A 70 -14.59 3.56 9.85
CA GLU A 70 -15.69 2.95 10.63
C GLU A 70 -15.80 3.56 12.03
N VAL A 71 -14.68 3.94 12.67
CA VAL A 71 -14.68 4.67 13.95
C VAL A 71 -15.42 6.03 13.88
N GLN A 72 -15.70 6.54 12.67
CA GLN A 72 -16.44 7.79 12.45
C GLN A 72 -17.95 7.59 12.20
N SER A 73 -18.41 6.34 12.03
CA SER A 73 -19.81 5.98 11.72
C SER A 73 -20.62 5.74 13.00
#